data_AF-A0A4Y3WTF5-F1
#
_entry.id   AF-A0A4Y3WTF5-F1
#
_cell.length_a   1.000
_cell.length_b   1.000
_cell.length_c   1.000
_cell.angle_alpha   90.00
_cell.angle_beta   90.00
_cell.angle_gamma   90.00
#
_symmetry.space_group_name_H-M   'P 1'
#
loop_
_entity.id
_entity.type
_entity.pdbx_description
1 polymer ?
#
loop_
_entity_poly.entity_id
_entity_poly.type
_entity_poly.pdbx_seq_one_letter_code
_entity_poly.pdbx_strand_id
1 'polypeptide(L)'
;MTVSGRAVLLVEDDPGDAFLVGELLAEVEPELRLTVATSLAEVVAGDLLSGPECVLLDLNLPGTHGLEGLHAILRADAGAAVCVLTGLDDEHLGVAAVAAGAQDYLVKGKVDGQVLIRAIRYAVERRRAETSALRLREERLVAAEATRLERGLLPTPLLAGSHVAARSFYRSGRARSVLGGDFYDAVRGPDGTVHAIIGDVCGHGPDEAALGALLRVSWRALVLAGVDEPQVLPKLQQVLVSERHDQTLFTTVCTVAIPPDGEGLVRLAGHPAPVSLHPPRQVEPMIGLPLGIAAETRWEAERLSLHPGWSLLMFTDGLIEGKGPMPDEPLWPEGLIELLVAESATPAEDLPVRLVERVQELNGGPLSDDVAILLLTAAAP
;
A
#
# COMPACT_ATOMS: atom_id res chain seq x y z
N MET A 1 -15.66 34.77 -5.43
CA MET A 1 -15.83 33.34 -5.79
C MET A 1 -16.76 33.28 -6.98
N THR A 2 -16.23 33.13 -8.19
CA THR A 2 -17.02 32.92 -9.40
C THR A 2 -17.71 31.56 -9.25
N VAL A 3 -19.03 31.55 -9.06
CA VAL A 3 -19.81 30.33 -9.14
C VAL A 3 -19.75 29.90 -10.60
N SER A 4 -18.96 28.87 -10.89
CA SER A 4 -18.89 28.31 -12.24
C SER A 4 -20.20 27.58 -12.50
N GLY A 5 -21.07 28.16 -13.33
CA GLY A 5 -22.35 27.56 -13.69
C GLY A 5 -22.17 26.20 -14.38
N ARG A 6 -23.16 25.31 -14.17
CA ARG A 6 -23.12 23.93 -14.68
C ARG A 6 -22.96 23.91 -16.19
N ALA A 7 -22.10 23.04 -16.71
CA ALA A 7 -21.93 22.85 -18.14
C ALA A 7 -22.76 21.64 -18.60
N VAL A 8 -23.62 21.82 -19.60
CA VAL A 8 -24.44 20.76 -20.18
C VAL A 8 -24.24 20.75 -21.69
N LEU A 9 -24.05 19.57 -22.24
CA LEU A 9 -24.05 19.35 -23.69
C LEU A 9 -25.43 18.82 -24.10
N LEU A 10 -26.11 19.48 -25.02
CA LEU A 10 -27.28 18.97 -25.70
C LEU A 10 -26.88 18.48 -27.09
N VAL A 11 -27.20 17.23 -27.41
CA VAL A 11 -27.03 16.67 -28.75
C VAL A 11 -28.41 16.51 -29.38
N GLU A 12 -28.76 17.41 -30.28
CA GLU A 12 -30.10 17.58 -30.87
C GLU A 12 -29.96 18.22 -32.26
N ASP A 13 -30.54 17.59 -33.29
CA ASP A 13 -30.47 18.09 -34.67
C ASP A 13 -31.65 19.02 -35.02
N ASP A 14 -32.80 18.87 -34.35
CA ASP A 14 -33.94 19.76 -34.58
C ASP A 14 -33.73 21.11 -33.87
N PRO A 15 -33.66 22.22 -34.61
CA PRO A 15 -33.39 23.54 -34.02
C PRO A 15 -34.55 24.04 -33.14
N GLY A 16 -35.77 23.54 -33.35
CA GLY A 16 -36.94 23.88 -32.53
C GLY A 16 -36.90 23.21 -31.17
N ASP A 17 -36.62 21.90 -31.14
CA ASP A 17 -36.43 21.14 -29.92
C ASP A 17 -35.22 21.66 -29.12
N ALA A 18 -34.11 21.94 -29.81
CA ALA A 18 -32.91 22.51 -29.18
C ALA A 18 -33.20 23.88 -28.54
N PHE A 19 -33.94 24.74 -29.25
CA PHE A 19 -34.37 26.05 -28.73
C PHE A 19 -35.28 25.90 -27.50
N LEU A 20 -36.27 25.00 -27.56
CA LEU A 20 -37.20 24.76 -26.46
C LEU A 20 -36.48 24.27 -25.20
N VAL A 21 -35.57 23.30 -25.33
CA VAL A 21 -34.75 22.81 -24.21
C VAL A 21 -33.89 23.94 -23.63
N GLY A 22 -33.31 24.78 -24.49
CA GLY A 22 -32.56 25.97 -24.09
C GLY A 22 -33.37 26.95 -23.24
N GLU A 23 -34.58 27.31 -23.70
CA GLU A 23 -35.48 28.22 -22.97
C GLU A 23 -35.92 27.64 -21.62
N LEU A 24 -36.31 26.36 -21.58
CA LEU A 24 -36.73 25.68 -20.35
C LEU A 24 -35.62 25.65 -19.29
N LEU A 25 -34.36 25.44 -19.71
CA LEU A 25 -33.22 25.48 -18.81
C LEU A 25 -32.88 26.90 -18.36
N ALA A 26 -32.91 27.88 -19.28
CA ALA A 26 -32.60 29.27 -18.97
C ALA A 26 -33.61 29.91 -18.00
N GLU A 27 -34.88 29.51 -18.07
CA GLU A 27 -35.93 29.97 -17.15
C GLU A 27 -35.64 29.55 -15.70
N VAL A 28 -35.10 28.33 -15.50
CA VAL A 28 -34.94 27.72 -14.18
C VAL A 28 -33.52 27.88 -13.60
N GLU A 29 -32.49 27.83 -14.44
CA GLU A 29 -31.08 27.96 -14.04
C GLU A 29 -30.32 28.88 -15.02
N PRO A 30 -30.46 30.21 -14.91
CA PRO A 30 -29.88 31.19 -15.85
C PRO A 30 -28.34 31.16 -15.97
N GLU A 31 -27.65 30.60 -14.96
CA GLU A 31 -26.18 30.47 -14.95
C GLU A 31 -25.69 29.21 -15.67
N LEU A 32 -26.58 28.30 -16.07
CA LEU A 32 -26.24 27.07 -16.77
C LEU A 32 -25.67 27.38 -18.16
N ARG A 33 -24.53 26.77 -18.48
CA ARG A 33 -23.88 26.86 -19.79
C ARG A 33 -24.33 25.68 -20.64
N LEU A 34 -25.19 25.95 -21.61
CA LEU A 34 -25.64 24.95 -22.58
C LEU A 34 -24.77 25.04 -23.85
N THR A 35 -24.13 23.95 -24.22
CA THR A 35 -23.50 23.76 -25.53
C THR A 35 -24.40 22.85 -26.35
N VAL A 36 -24.71 23.23 -27.59
CA VAL A 36 -25.55 22.42 -28.48
C VAL A 36 -24.68 21.85 -29.60
N ALA A 37 -24.83 20.56 -29.86
CA ALA A 37 -24.26 19.86 -31.00
C ALA A 37 -25.39 19.24 -31.82
N THR A 38 -25.30 19.33 -33.13
CA THR A 38 -26.34 18.86 -34.07
C THR A 38 -26.13 17.41 -34.51
N SER A 39 -24.98 16.83 -34.19
CA SER A 39 -24.66 15.44 -34.52
C SER A 39 -23.55 14.89 -33.62
N LEU A 40 -23.46 13.57 -33.53
CA LEU A 40 -22.34 12.92 -32.81
C LEU A 40 -20.99 13.15 -33.49
N ALA A 41 -20.98 13.36 -34.81
CA ALA A 41 -19.76 13.69 -35.54
C ALA A 41 -19.19 15.03 -35.06
N GLU A 42 -20.06 16.02 -34.81
CA GLU A 42 -19.68 17.30 -34.22
C GLU A 42 -19.16 17.14 -32.79
N VAL A 43 -19.82 16.33 -31.97
CA VAL A 43 -19.39 16.03 -30.59
C VAL A 43 -17.96 15.48 -30.55
N VAL A 44 -17.66 14.50 -31.41
CA VAL A 44 -16.34 13.87 -31.47
C VAL A 44 -15.30 14.79 -32.10
N ALA A 45 -15.61 15.45 -33.22
CA ALA A 45 -14.66 16.31 -33.92
C ALA A 45 -14.31 17.59 -33.13
N GLY A 46 -15.26 18.10 -32.34
CA GLY A 46 -15.10 19.29 -31.51
C GLY A 46 -14.60 19.02 -30.09
N ASP A 47 -14.34 17.75 -29.72
CA ASP A 47 -13.99 17.35 -28.34
C ASP A 47 -15.00 17.89 -27.30
N LEU A 48 -16.29 17.88 -27.66
CA LEU A 48 -17.34 18.53 -26.88
C LEU A 48 -17.73 17.76 -25.61
N LEU A 49 -17.22 16.55 -25.42
CA LEU A 49 -17.36 15.77 -24.19
C LEU A 49 -16.38 16.21 -23.10
N SER A 50 -15.31 16.92 -23.46
CA SER A 50 -14.34 17.46 -22.51
C SER A 50 -14.87 18.74 -21.85
N GLY A 51 -15.60 18.60 -20.73
CA GLY A 51 -16.09 19.74 -19.94
C GLY A 51 -17.54 19.71 -19.45
N PRO A 52 -18.54 19.22 -20.21
CA PRO A 52 -19.91 19.13 -19.68
C PRO A 52 -20.00 18.18 -18.48
N GLU A 53 -20.80 18.55 -17.50
CA GLU A 53 -21.15 17.69 -16.36
C GLU A 53 -22.23 16.67 -16.75
N CYS A 54 -23.09 17.02 -17.71
CA CYS A 54 -24.17 16.16 -18.19
C CYS A 54 -24.32 16.31 -19.71
N VAL A 55 -24.69 15.22 -20.37
CA VAL A 55 -25.13 15.19 -21.76
C VAL A 55 -26.62 14.93 -21.79
N LEU A 56 -27.37 15.79 -22.48
CA LEU A 56 -28.72 15.53 -22.92
C LEU A 56 -28.63 15.01 -24.36
N LEU A 57 -29.05 13.78 -24.59
CA LEU A 57 -28.91 13.12 -25.90
C LEU A 57 -30.28 12.85 -26.49
N ASP A 58 -30.61 13.45 -27.63
CA ASP A 58 -31.71 12.93 -28.44
C ASP A 58 -31.33 11.59 -29.08
N LEU A 59 -32.29 10.66 -29.09
CA LEU A 59 -32.14 9.34 -29.69
C LEU A 59 -32.49 9.33 -31.19
N ASN A 60 -33.16 10.37 -31.68
CA ASN A 60 -33.60 10.47 -33.07
C ASN A 60 -32.63 11.25 -33.98
N LEU A 61 -31.33 11.17 -33.72
CA LEU A 61 -30.32 11.90 -34.49
C LEU A 61 -30.11 11.29 -35.89
N PRO A 62 -29.96 12.12 -36.95
CA PRO A 62 -29.68 11.69 -38.30
C PRO A 62 -28.43 10.81 -38.38
N GLY A 63 -28.55 9.67 -39.05
CA GLY A 63 -27.44 8.73 -39.25
C GLY A 63 -27.13 7.84 -38.05
N THR A 64 -27.99 7.83 -37.02
CA THR A 64 -27.92 6.88 -35.90
C THR A 64 -29.24 6.13 -35.77
N HIS A 65 -29.17 4.89 -35.29
CA HIS A 65 -30.37 4.09 -35.04
C HIS A 65 -30.42 3.57 -33.60
N GLY A 66 -31.55 3.80 -32.93
CA GLY A 66 -31.78 3.33 -31.57
C GLY A 66 -30.74 3.87 -30.58
N LEU A 67 -29.99 2.98 -29.92
CA LEU A 67 -29.04 3.34 -28.86
C LEU A 67 -27.61 3.59 -29.35
N GLU A 68 -27.37 3.60 -30.67
CA GLU A 68 -26.03 3.79 -31.24
C GLU A 68 -25.37 5.09 -30.75
N GLY A 69 -26.16 6.16 -30.61
CA GLY A 69 -25.65 7.44 -30.12
C GLY A 69 -25.20 7.38 -28.66
N LEU A 70 -26.00 6.76 -27.80
CA LEU A 70 -25.64 6.55 -26.39
C LEU A 70 -24.35 5.72 -26.28
N HIS A 71 -24.26 4.62 -27.02
CA HIS A 71 -23.06 3.79 -27.03
C HIS A 71 -21.83 4.51 -27.58
N ALA A 72 -21.99 5.46 -28.51
CA ALA A 72 -20.87 6.28 -28.99
C ALA A 72 -20.34 7.20 -27.89
N ILE A 73 -21.24 7.87 -27.17
CA ILE A 73 -20.87 8.77 -26.06
C ILE A 73 -20.19 8.00 -24.93
N LEU A 74 -20.79 6.89 -24.47
CA LEU A 74 -20.23 6.09 -23.37
C LEU A 74 -18.91 5.39 -23.75
N ARG A 75 -18.63 5.17 -25.04
CA ARG A 75 -17.32 4.67 -25.50
C ARG A 75 -16.27 5.77 -25.52
N ALA A 76 -16.65 6.99 -25.86
CA ALA A 76 -15.74 8.13 -25.90
C ALA A 76 -15.41 8.62 -24.48
N ASP A 77 -16.41 8.67 -23.59
CA ASP A 77 -16.25 8.91 -22.17
C ASP A 77 -17.17 7.98 -21.38
N ALA A 78 -16.58 6.93 -20.82
CA ALA A 78 -17.30 6.02 -19.95
C ALA A 78 -17.86 6.76 -18.73
N GLY A 79 -17.23 7.84 -18.27
CA GLY A 79 -17.60 8.65 -17.11
C GLY A 79 -18.77 9.62 -17.32
N ALA A 80 -19.23 9.83 -18.55
CA ALA A 80 -20.27 10.83 -18.85
C ALA A 80 -21.60 10.53 -18.15
N ALA A 81 -22.24 11.56 -17.60
CA ALA A 81 -23.63 11.48 -17.15
C ALA A 81 -24.55 11.80 -18.33
N VAL A 82 -25.30 10.82 -18.83
CA VAL A 82 -26.16 10.96 -20.00
C VAL A 82 -27.63 10.84 -19.60
N CYS A 83 -28.41 11.90 -19.82
CA CYS A 83 -29.87 11.83 -19.85
C CYS A 83 -30.32 11.71 -21.30
N VAL A 84 -31.19 10.77 -21.58
CA VAL A 84 -31.70 10.54 -22.93
C VAL A 84 -33.04 11.24 -23.12
N LEU A 85 -33.21 11.96 -24.22
CA LEU A 85 -34.47 12.55 -24.65
C LEU A 85 -35.11 11.61 -25.67
N THR A 86 -36.38 11.24 -25.44
CA THR A 86 -37.15 10.29 -26.26
C THR A 86 -38.42 10.96 -26.78
N GLY A 87 -38.91 10.53 -27.95
CA GLY A 87 -40.21 10.96 -28.46
C GLY A 87 -41.38 10.35 -27.67
N LEU A 88 -42.59 10.91 -27.88
CA LEU A 88 -43.82 10.47 -27.18
C LEU A 88 -44.20 9.01 -27.45
N ASP A 89 -43.81 8.47 -28.61
CA ASP A 89 -44.17 7.12 -29.05
C ASP A 89 -43.12 6.05 -28.68
N ASP A 90 -42.02 6.43 -28.02
CA ASP A 90 -40.84 5.55 -27.87
C ASP A 90 -40.33 5.39 -26.42
N GLU A 91 -41.27 5.22 -25.49
CA GLU A 91 -40.95 4.98 -24.07
C GLU A 91 -40.13 3.69 -23.85
N HIS A 92 -40.32 2.68 -24.71
CA HIS A 92 -39.55 1.43 -24.67
C HIS A 92 -38.07 1.66 -24.94
N LEU A 93 -37.73 2.57 -25.86
CA LEU A 93 -36.34 2.92 -26.16
C LEU A 93 -35.68 3.70 -25.01
N GLY A 94 -36.44 4.52 -24.27
CA GLY A 94 -35.97 5.18 -23.05
C GLY A 94 -35.56 4.21 -21.94
N VAL A 95 -36.39 3.19 -21.69
CA VAL A 95 -36.05 2.12 -20.72
C VAL A 95 -34.82 1.33 -21.19
N ALA A 96 -34.73 1.03 -22.48
CA ALA A 96 -33.57 0.36 -23.06
C ALA A 96 -32.28 1.21 -22.95
N ALA A 97 -32.40 2.53 -23.07
CA ALA A 97 -31.27 3.45 -22.89
C ALA A 97 -30.72 3.42 -21.46
N VAL A 98 -31.59 3.39 -20.44
CA VAL A 98 -31.16 3.25 -19.04
C VAL A 98 -30.47 1.91 -18.82
N ALA A 99 -31.02 0.82 -19.37
CA ALA A 99 -30.39 -0.50 -19.31
C ALA A 99 -29.02 -0.55 -20.01
N ALA A 100 -28.81 0.31 -21.01
CA ALA A 100 -27.55 0.45 -21.75
C ALA A 100 -26.56 1.45 -21.12
N GLY A 101 -26.91 2.09 -19.99
CA GLY A 101 -26.00 2.92 -19.21
C GLY A 101 -26.33 4.42 -19.17
N ALA A 102 -27.43 4.87 -19.77
CA ALA A 102 -27.94 6.22 -19.53
C ALA A 102 -28.38 6.36 -18.06
N GLN A 103 -28.19 7.53 -17.48
CA GLN A 103 -28.52 7.79 -16.08
C GLN A 103 -30.02 8.05 -15.91
N ASP A 104 -30.68 8.59 -16.92
CA ASP A 104 -32.13 8.80 -16.92
C ASP A 104 -32.66 8.89 -18.36
N TYR A 105 -33.98 8.80 -18.52
CA TYR A 105 -34.65 9.15 -19.77
C TYR A 105 -35.81 10.11 -19.53
N LEU A 106 -36.03 10.99 -20.50
CA LEU A 106 -37.03 12.04 -20.48
C LEU A 106 -37.83 11.98 -21.77
N VAL A 107 -39.14 12.20 -21.67
CA VAL A 107 -40.04 12.17 -22.84
C VAL A 107 -40.30 13.60 -23.30
N LYS A 108 -39.91 13.92 -24.54
CA LYS A 108 -40.15 15.22 -25.19
C LYS A 108 -41.65 15.58 -25.13
N GLY A 109 -41.95 16.85 -24.87
CA GLY A 109 -43.33 17.35 -24.75
C GLY A 109 -44.07 16.99 -23.44
N LYS A 110 -43.47 16.19 -22.54
CA LYS A 110 -43.99 15.91 -21.19
C LYS A 110 -43.10 16.45 -20.06
N VAL A 111 -42.05 17.19 -20.42
CA VAL A 111 -41.06 17.73 -19.48
C VAL A 111 -41.13 19.25 -19.45
N ASP A 112 -41.07 19.81 -18.24
CA ASP A 112 -40.86 21.24 -18.01
C ASP A 112 -39.42 21.49 -17.54
N GLY A 113 -39.03 22.77 -17.40
CA GLY A 113 -37.68 23.14 -16.97
C GLY A 113 -37.30 22.60 -15.58
N GLN A 114 -38.27 22.45 -14.67
CA GLN A 114 -38.04 21.93 -13.31
C GLN A 114 -37.73 20.43 -13.34
N VAL A 115 -38.45 19.67 -14.15
CA VAL A 115 -38.20 18.24 -14.37
C VAL A 115 -36.84 18.05 -15.04
N LEU A 116 -36.52 18.83 -16.07
CA LEU A 116 -35.27 18.73 -16.81
C LEU A 116 -34.05 19.02 -15.92
N ILE A 117 -34.07 20.11 -15.15
CA ILE A 117 -32.94 20.43 -14.27
C ILE A 117 -32.75 19.40 -13.16
N ARG A 118 -33.87 18.84 -12.65
CA ARG A 118 -33.84 17.80 -11.63
C ARG A 118 -33.23 16.51 -12.18
N ALA A 119 -33.61 16.12 -13.39
CA ALA A 119 -33.05 14.96 -14.09
C ALA A 119 -31.54 15.13 -14.33
N ILE A 120 -31.10 16.29 -14.82
CA ILE A 120 -29.67 16.61 -15.00
C ILE A 120 -28.93 16.48 -13.67
N ARG A 121 -29.41 17.13 -12.61
CA ARG A 121 -28.76 17.07 -11.28
C ARG A 121 -28.67 15.63 -10.77
N TYR A 122 -29.73 14.85 -10.92
CA TYR A 122 -29.73 13.45 -10.48
C TYR A 122 -28.83 12.57 -11.32
N ALA A 123 -28.75 12.78 -12.64
CA ALA A 123 -27.84 12.04 -13.49
C ALA A 123 -26.39 12.30 -13.10
N VAL A 124 -26.02 13.57 -12.89
CA VAL A 124 -24.66 13.96 -12.45
C VAL A 124 -24.32 13.32 -11.11
N GLU A 125 -25.19 13.47 -10.12
CA GLU A 125 -24.93 12.94 -8.77
C GLU A 125 -24.90 11.40 -8.75
N ARG A 126 -25.76 10.73 -9.52
CA ARG A 126 -25.73 9.27 -9.69
C ARG A 126 -24.42 8.81 -10.31
N ARG A 127 -23.98 9.47 -11.38
CA ARG A 127 -22.72 9.13 -12.06
C ARG A 127 -21.49 9.36 -11.18
N ARG A 128 -21.48 10.46 -10.41
CA ARG A 128 -20.45 10.73 -9.40
C ARG A 128 -20.42 9.63 -8.33
N ALA A 129 -21.58 9.26 -7.79
CA ALA A 129 -21.68 8.21 -6.78
C ALA A 129 -21.20 6.84 -7.32
N GLU A 130 -21.59 6.46 -8.53
CA GLU A 130 -21.13 5.24 -9.20
C GLU A 130 -19.61 5.23 -9.38
N THR A 131 -19.04 6.32 -9.89
CA THR A 131 -17.60 6.44 -10.14
C THR A 131 -16.81 6.37 -8.82
N SER A 132 -17.28 7.07 -7.78
CA SER A 132 -16.67 7.01 -6.45
C SER A 132 -16.77 5.61 -5.83
N ALA A 133 -17.89 4.91 -6.01
CA ALA A 133 -18.07 3.55 -5.52
C ALA A 133 -17.14 2.55 -6.23
N LEU A 134 -16.96 2.68 -7.55
CA LEU A 134 -16.02 1.87 -8.33
C LEU A 134 -14.58 2.09 -7.86
N ARG A 135 -14.14 3.34 -7.70
CA ARG A 135 -12.80 3.66 -7.19
C ARG A 135 -12.56 3.08 -5.80
N LEU A 136 -13.50 3.26 -4.88
CA LEU A 136 -13.40 2.67 -3.54
C LEU A 136 -13.34 1.14 -3.57
N ARG A 137 -14.05 0.52 -4.52
CA ARG A 137 -14.02 -0.94 -4.70
C ARG A 137 -12.65 -1.40 -5.20
N GLU A 138 -12.09 -0.72 -6.18
CA GLU A 138 -10.74 -0.98 -6.70
C GLU A 138 -9.67 -0.82 -5.62
N GLU A 139 -9.70 0.29 -4.88
CA GLU A 139 -8.79 0.55 -3.75
C GLU A 139 -8.88 -0.55 -2.68
N ARG A 140 -10.09 -0.99 -2.34
CA ARG A 140 -10.30 -2.10 -1.40
C ARG A 140 -9.78 -3.43 -1.91
N LEU A 141 -9.88 -3.71 -3.21
CA LEU A 141 -9.36 -4.93 -3.80
C LEU A 141 -7.84 -4.95 -3.75
N VAL A 142 -7.20 -3.84 -4.15
CA VAL A 142 -5.74 -3.67 -4.07
C VAL A 142 -5.25 -3.79 -2.62
N ALA A 143 -5.92 -3.14 -1.66
CA ALA A 143 -5.55 -3.22 -0.24
C ALA A 143 -5.75 -4.63 0.35
N ALA A 144 -6.77 -5.38 -0.10
CA ALA A 144 -7.00 -6.74 0.37
C ALA A 144 -5.96 -7.73 -0.20
N GLU A 145 -5.58 -7.57 -1.46
CA GLU A 145 -4.50 -8.35 -2.09
C GLU A 145 -3.18 -8.06 -1.39
N ALA A 146 -2.89 -6.79 -1.15
CA ALA A 146 -1.74 -6.32 -0.41
C ALA A 146 -1.58 -7.02 0.95
N THR A 147 -2.62 -6.94 1.78
CA THR A 147 -2.64 -7.52 3.13
C THR A 147 -2.42 -9.04 3.10
N ARG A 148 -2.93 -9.73 2.06
CA ARG A 148 -2.74 -11.18 1.90
C ARG A 148 -1.30 -11.53 1.56
N LEU A 149 -0.68 -10.76 0.67
CA LEU A 149 0.69 -10.97 0.24
C LEU A 149 1.65 -10.75 1.42
N GLU A 150 1.48 -9.64 2.16
CA GLU A 150 2.25 -9.34 3.37
C GLU A 150 2.15 -10.49 4.39
N ARG A 151 0.93 -10.92 4.75
CA ARG A 151 0.72 -12.05 5.68
C ARG A 151 1.33 -13.36 5.20
N GLY A 152 1.39 -13.60 3.88
CA GLY A 152 1.99 -14.79 3.30
C GLY A 152 3.52 -14.77 3.33
N LEU A 153 4.13 -13.59 3.38
CA LEU A 153 5.59 -13.41 3.36
C LEU A 153 6.21 -13.37 4.76
N LEU A 154 5.44 -12.94 5.76
CA LEU A 154 5.90 -12.90 7.15
C LEU A 154 6.10 -14.32 7.72
N PRO A 155 7.23 -14.57 8.43
CA PRO A 155 7.49 -15.87 9.02
C PRO A 155 6.51 -16.17 10.18
N THR A 156 6.28 -17.45 10.42
CA THR A 156 5.89 -17.93 11.76
C THR A 156 7.15 -18.53 12.41
N PRO A 157 7.67 -17.95 13.51
CA PRO A 157 8.80 -18.52 14.24
C PRO A 157 8.57 -19.98 14.63
N LEU A 158 9.58 -20.84 14.42
CA LEU A 158 9.53 -22.27 14.74
C LEU A 158 10.27 -22.55 16.05
N LEU A 159 9.65 -22.18 17.17
CA LEU A 159 10.27 -22.26 18.51
C LEU A 159 9.58 -23.27 19.44
N ALA A 160 8.81 -24.21 18.89
CA ALA A 160 8.14 -25.23 19.69
C ALA A 160 9.15 -26.04 20.53
N GLY A 161 8.90 -26.14 21.85
CA GLY A 161 9.79 -26.81 22.80
C GLY A 161 11.05 -26.04 23.16
N SER A 162 11.16 -24.78 22.75
CA SER A 162 12.22 -23.87 23.19
C SER A 162 11.90 -23.22 24.55
N HIS A 163 12.93 -22.85 25.30
CA HIS A 163 12.83 -21.96 26.46
C HIS A 163 12.81 -20.46 26.05
N VAL A 164 13.06 -20.18 24.77
CA VAL A 164 13.03 -18.84 24.16
C VAL A 164 11.70 -18.61 23.46
N ALA A 165 11.07 -17.48 23.76
CA ALA A 165 9.90 -16.98 23.05
C ALA A 165 10.29 -15.82 22.11
N ALA A 166 9.59 -15.71 20.98
CA ALA A 166 9.72 -14.59 20.04
C ALA A 166 8.45 -13.75 20.02
N ARG A 167 8.64 -12.44 19.89
CA ARG A 167 7.61 -11.45 19.52
C ARG A 167 8.16 -10.63 18.37
N SER A 168 7.30 -10.31 17.41
CA SER A 168 7.72 -9.55 16.26
C SER A 168 6.73 -8.46 15.92
N PHE A 169 7.24 -7.42 15.29
CA PHE A 169 6.47 -6.37 14.66
C PHE A 169 7.00 -6.17 13.25
N TYR A 170 6.12 -5.98 12.29
CA TYR A 170 6.47 -5.60 10.93
C TYR A 170 5.52 -4.54 10.43
N ARG A 171 6.05 -3.55 9.72
CA ARG A 171 5.25 -2.58 8.99
C ARG A 171 6.04 -2.05 7.80
N SER A 172 5.40 -1.99 6.63
CA SER A 172 5.99 -1.29 5.51
C SER A 172 5.89 0.23 5.66
N GLY A 173 6.94 0.96 5.26
CA GLY A 173 7.11 2.40 5.48
C GLY A 173 6.24 3.31 4.62
N ARG A 174 5.47 2.80 3.66
CA ARG A 174 4.73 3.64 2.72
C ARG A 174 3.30 3.19 2.50
N ALA A 175 2.37 4.15 2.56
CA ALA A 175 0.94 3.97 2.32
C ALA A 175 0.55 3.32 0.98
N ARG A 176 1.50 3.15 0.04
CA ARG A 176 1.31 2.55 -1.28
C ARG A 176 2.27 1.40 -1.63
N SER A 177 3.30 1.13 -0.82
CA SER A 177 4.13 -0.08 -0.98
C SER A 177 3.72 -1.09 0.07
N VAL A 178 3.19 -2.21 -0.39
CA VAL A 178 2.75 -3.32 0.45
C VAL A 178 3.94 -4.08 1.03
N LEU A 179 5.04 -4.06 0.30
CA LEU A 179 6.16 -4.95 0.49
C LEU A 179 7.43 -4.13 0.72
N GLY A 180 8.22 -4.61 1.67
CA GLY A 180 9.48 -4.03 2.08
C GLY A 180 10.65 -5.00 1.99
N GLY A 181 11.87 -4.47 1.91
CA GLY A 181 13.11 -5.25 1.88
C GLY A 181 13.40 -5.97 3.21
N ASP A 182 12.84 -5.44 4.30
CA ASP A 182 12.93 -5.97 5.65
C ASP A 182 12.41 -7.41 5.79
N PHE A 183 13.17 -8.24 6.48
CA PHE A 183 12.78 -9.59 6.86
C PHE A 183 13.34 -9.97 8.22
N TYR A 184 12.68 -10.93 8.88
CA TYR A 184 13.16 -11.55 10.11
C TYR A 184 12.75 -13.02 10.13
N ASP A 185 13.31 -13.82 11.02
CA ASP A 185 12.84 -15.16 11.33
C ASP A 185 13.48 -15.69 12.64
N ALA A 186 12.88 -16.69 13.26
CA ALA A 186 13.47 -17.41 14.39
C ALA A 186 13.09 -18.90 14.36
N VAL A 187 14.09 -19.78 14.53
CA VAL A 187 13.96 -21.23 14.35
C VAL A 187 14.79 -21.96 15.40
N ARG A 188 14.21 -22.97 16.03
CA ARG A 188 14.93 -23.94 16.85
C ARG A 188 15.53 -25.02 15.96
N GLY A 189 16.86 -25.09 15.93
CA GLY A 189 17.63 -26.09 15.22
C GLY A 189 17.48 -27.50 15.82
N PRO A 190 17.98 -28.53 15.12
CA PRO A 190 17.87 -29.92 15.55
C PRO A 190 18.65 -30.25 16.83
N ASP A 191 19.71 -29.49 17.12
CA ASP A 191 20.52 -29.55 18.34
C ASP A 191 19.88 -28.81 19.53
N GLY A 192 18.74 -28.15 19.31
CA GLY A 192 18.04 -27.35 20.31
C GLY A 192 18.49 -25.88 20.36
N THR A 193 19.49 -25.48 19.58
CA THR A 193 19.94 -24.09 19.46
C THR A 193 18.85 -23.24 18.84
N VAL A 194 18.57 -22.08 19.41
CA VAL A 194 17.64 -21.09 18.85
C VAL A 194 18.41 -20.15 17.96
N HIS A 195 18.11 -20.16 16.67
CA HIS A 195 18.66 -19.22 15.71
C HIS A 195 17.63 -18.14 15.41
N ALA A 196 18.10 -16.91 15.20
CA ALA A 196 17.31 -15.79 14.75
C ALA A 196 18.06 -15.00 13.68
N ILE A 197 17.31 -14.39 12.78
CA ILE A 197 17.81 -13.50 11.74
C ILE A 197 16.90 -12.28 11.65
N ILE A 198 17.50 -11.13 11.41
CA ILE A 198 16.83 -9.94 10.91
C ILE A 198 17.72 -9.34 9.82
N GLY A 199 17.14 -8.73 8.81
CA GLY A 199 17.89 -8.07 7.77
C GLY A 199 17.04 -7.15 6.92
N ASP A 200 17.73 -6.34 6.15
CA ASP A 200 17.15 -5.37 5.22
C ASP A 200 17.87 -5.46 3.87
N VAL A 201 17.10 -5.54 2.79
CA VAL A 201 17.58 -5.51 1.41
C VAL A 201 17.53 -4.06 0.94
N CYS A 202 18.68 -3.51 0.56
CA CYS A 202 18.71 -2.13 0.10
C CYS A 202 17.83 -1.91 -1.13
N GLY A 203 17.18 -0.75 -1.18
CA GLY A 203 16.18 -0.46 -2.20
C GLY A 203 14.77 -0.61 -1.64
N HIS A 204 13.77 -0.59 -2.51
CA HIS A 204 12.38 -0.72 -2.07
C HIS A 204 11.48 -1.24 -3.19
N GLY A 205 10.51 -2.05 -2.82
CA GLY A 205 9.50 -2.54 -3.74
C GLY A 205 9.35 -4.06 -3.74
N PRO A 206 8.62 -4.58 -4.73
CA PRO A 206 8.28 -6.00 -4.77
C PRO A 206 9.50 -6.89 -5.02
N ASP A 207 10.52 -6.41 -5.76
CA ASP A 207 11.70 -7.20 -6.11
C ASP A 207 12.64 -7.38 -4.89
N GLU A 208 12.87 -6.31 -4.12
CA GLU A 208 13.64 -6.34 -2.87
C GLU A 208 12.94 -7.19 -1.81
N ALA A 209 11.61 -7.08 -1.69
CA ALA A 209 10.84 -7.90 -0.79
C ALA A 209 10.85 -9.40 -1.17
N ALA A 210 10.80 -9.71 -2.46
CA ALA A 210 10.94 -11.08 -2.95
C ALA A 210 12.33 -11.65 -2.61
N LEU A 211 13.38 -10.84 -2.78
CA LEU A 211 14.75 -11.19 -2.42
C LEU A 211 14.91 -11.40 -0.90
N GLY A 212 14.35 -10.52 -0.07
CA GLY A 212 14.34 -10.66 1.39
C GLY A 212 13.63 -11.93 1.84
N ALA A 213 12.45 -12.23 1.27
CA ALA A 213 11.73 -13.48 1.53
C ALA A 213 12.53 -14.72 1.12
N LEU A 214 13.23 -14.66 -0.02
CA LEU A 214 14.09 -15.74 -0.51
C LEU A 214 15.27 -15.99 0.43
N LEU A 215 15.96 -14.93 0.87
CA LEU A 215 17.06 -15.04 1.83
C LEU A 215 16.60 -15.60 3.17
N ARG A 216 15.46 -15.13 3.68
CA ARG A 216 14.82 -15.63 4.91
C ARG A 216 14.53 -17.13 4.83
N VAL A 217 13.89 -17.58 3.73
CA VAL A 217 13.54 -19.00 3.53
C VAL A 217 14.81 -19.84 3.36
N SER A 218 15.80 -19.34 2.64
CA SER A 218 17.10 -20.00 2.48
C SER A 218 17.81 -20.16 3.82
N TRP A 219 17.83 -19.11 4.65
CA TRP A 219 18.38 -19.15 6.01
C TRP A 219 17.68 -20.22 6.86
N ARG A 220 16.35 -20.22 6.86
CA ARG A 220 15.55 -21.20 7.61
C ARG A 220 15.88 -22.62 7.17
N ALA A 221 16.02 -22.87 5.87
CA ALA A 221 16.39 -24.18 5.35
C ALA A 221 17.79 -24.62 5.81
N LEU A 222 18.77 -23.71 5.81
CA LEU A 222 20.13 -23.98 6.30
C LEU A 222 20.15 -24.34 7.78
N VAL A 223 19.42 -23.60 8.62
CA VAL A 223 19.30 -23.87 10.06
C VAL A 223 18.66 -25.24 10.32
N LEU A 224 17.54 -25.54 9.65
CA LEU A 224 16.86 -26.83 9.80
C LEU A 224 17.70 -28.01 9.31
N ALA A 225 18.57 -27.79 8.31
CA ALA A 225 19.52 -28.77 7.83
C ALA A 225 20.72 -28.99 8.77
N GLY A 226 20.85 -28.22 9.85
CA GLY A 226 21.97 -28.31 10.79
C GLY A 226 23.29 -27.83 10.19
N VAL A 227 23.25 -26.88 9.27
CA VAL A 227 24.47 -26.25 8.73
C VAL A 227 25.17 -25.48 9.85
N ASP A 228 26.48 -25.71 10.00
CA ASP A 228 27.28 -25.01 10.99
C ASP A 228 27.12 -23.48 10.89
N GLU A 229 26.90 -22.85 12.04
CA GLU A 229 26.62 -21.41 12.15
C GLU A 229 27.57 -20.51 11.33
N PRO A 230 28.91 -20.71 11.33
CA PRO A 230 29.83 -19.86 10.56
C PRO A 230 29.68 -19.98 9.05
N GLN A 231 29.00 -21.02 8.55
CA GLN A 231 28.76 -21.27 7.12
C GLN A 231 27.44 -20.68 6.62
N VAL A 232 26.57 -20.19 7.51
CA VAL A 232 25.25 -19.68 7.14
C VAL A 232 25.36 -18.40 6.31
N LEU A 233 26.04 -17.35 6.81
CA LEU A 233 26.19 -16.09 6.07
C LEU A 233 26.93 -16.25 4.72
N PRO A 234 28.04 -17.03 4.61
CA PRO A 234 28.65 -17.32 3.31
C PRO A 234 27.71 -17.97 2.30
N LYS A 235 26.83 -18.89 2.74
CA LYS A 235 25.84 -19.51 1.86
C LYS A 235 24.72 -18.56 1.48
N LEU A 236 24.26 -17.70 2.41
CA LEU A 236 23.30 -16.64 2.08
C LEU A 236 23.86 -15.64 1.09
N GLN A 237 25.15 -15.27 1.21
CA GLN A 237 25.80 -14.43 0.20
C GLN A 237 25.76 -15.09 -1.18
N GLN A 238 25.98 -16.40 -1.29
CA GLN A 238 25.87 -17.11 -2.57
C GLN A 238 24.46 -17.00 -3.16
N VAL A 239 23.42 -17.19 -2.33
CA VAL A 239 22.02 -17.05 -2.74
C VAL A 239 21.72 -15.61 -3.19
N LEU A 240 22.12 -14.61 -2.40
CA LEU A 240 21.93 -13.20 -2.75
C LEU A 240 22.55 -12.88 -4.11
N VAL A 241 23.81 -13.26 -4.30
CA VAL A 241 24.55 -12.94 -5.53
C VAL A 241 23.97 -13.65 -6.75
N SER A 242 23.43 -14.87 -6.59
CA SER A 242 22.81 -15.60 -7.71
C SER A 242 21.42 -15.09 -8.08
N GLU A 243 20.67 -14.59 -7.11
CA GLU A 243 19.23 -14.28 -7.28
C GLU A 243 18.94 -12.79 -7.45
N ARG A 244 19.86 -11.90 -7.04
CA ARG A 244 19.68 -10.45 -7.23
C ARG A 244 19.60 -10.09 -8.71
N HIS A 245 18.65 -9.24 -9.05
CA HIS A 245 18.46 -8.77 -10.43
C HIS A 245 19.43 -7.62 -10.80
N ASP A 246 20.03 -6.95 -9.81
CA ASP A 246 21.00 -5.87 -9.98
C ASP A 246 22.25 -6.13 -9.10
N GLN A 247 23.44 -5.86 -9.64
CA GLN A 247 24.72 -6.09 -8.96
C GLN A 247 24.99 -5.10 -7.81
N THR A 248 24.27 -3.99 -7.76
CA THR A 248 24.36 -2.96 -6.72
C THR A 248 23.56 -3.30 -5.47
N LEU A 249 22.64 -4.27 -5.55
CA LEU A 249 21.85 -4.74 -4.42
C LEU A 249 22.74 -5.45 -3.39
N PHE A 250 22.54 -5.05 -2.13
CA PHE A 250 23.18 -5.61 -0.96
C PHE A 250 22.13 -5.81 0.15
N THR A 251 22.48 -6.61 1.15
CA THR A 251 21.58 -6.91 2.28
C THR A 251 22.34 -6.76 3.58
N THR A 252 21.80 -5.96 4.49
CA THR A 252 22.28 -5.93 5.87
C THR A 252 21.65 -7.06 6.66
N VAL A 253 22.41 -7.78 7.49
CA VAL A 253 21.90 -8.91 8.27
C VAL A 253 22.48 -8.92 9.68
N CYS A 254 21.64 -9.18 10.67
CA CYS A 254 22.02 -9.60 12.01
C CYS A 254 21.53 -11.03 12.27
N THR A 255 22.46 -11.94 12.60
CA THR A 255 22.11 -13.31 13.01
C THR A 255 22.50 -13.56 14.45
N VAL A 256 21.64 -14.25 15.18
CA VAL A 256 21.86 -14.66 16.56
C VAL A 256 21.69 -16.18 16.67
N ALA A 257 22.56 -16.85 17.41
CA ALA A 257 22.47 -18.28 17.73
C ALA A 257 22.61 -18.49 19.24
N ILE A 258 21.62 -19.10 19.88
CA ILE A 258 21.53 -19.26 21.34
C ILE A 258 21.40 -20.75 21.66
N PRO A 259 22.50 -21.41 22.03
CA PRO A 259 22.46 -22.82 22.43
C PRO A 259 21.70 -22.99 23.76
N PRO A 260 21.16 -24.18 24.06
CA PRO A 260 20.43 -24.44 25.31
C PRO A 260 21.23 -24.15 26.58
N ASP A 261 22.53 -24.51 26.58
CA ASP A 261 23.40 -24.50 27.76
C ASP A 261 24.69 -23.67 27.55
N GLY A 262 24.62 -22.58 26.77
CA GLY A 262 25.82 -21.82 26.42
C GLY A 262 25.60 -20.33 26.19
N GLU A 263 26.71 -19.64 25.88
CA GLU A 263 26.68 -18.24 25.50
C GLU A 263 26.08 -18.10 24.08
N GLY A 264 25.27 -17.07 23.90
CA GLY A 264 24.77 -16.74 22.58
C GLY A 264 25.90 -16.22 21.68
N LEU A 265 25.71 -16.31 20.37
CA LEU A 265 26.60 -15.73 19.38
C LEU A 265 25.81 -14.74 18.52
N VAL A 266 26.43 -13.61 18.18
CA VAL A 266 25.89 -12.65 17.22
C VAL A 266 26.89 -12.42 16.09
N ARG A 267 26.40 -12.30 14.86
CA ARG A 267 27.16 -11.83 13.70
C ARG A 267 26.39 -10.72 13.00
N LEU A 268 27.12 -9.68 12.59
CA LEU A 268 26.57 -8.56 11.83
C LEU A 268 27.23 -8.46 10.46
N ALA A 269 26.40 -8.42 9.42
CA ALA A 269 26.74 -8.01 8.06
C ALA A 269 26.12 -6.63 7.82
N GLY A 270 26.80 -5.55 8.23
CA GLY A 270 26.37 -4.17 8.01
C GLY A 270 25.10 -3.71 8.74
N HIS A 271 24.47 -4.59 9.52
CA HIS A 271 23.19 -4.32 10.18
C HIS A 271 23.35 -3.64 11.54
N PRO A 272 22.36 -2.86 12.02
CA PRO A 272 22.33 -2.37 13.39
C PRO A 272 22.51 -3.49 14.43
N ALA A 273 23.32 -3.21 15.46
CA ALA A 273 23.55 -4.17 16.52
C ALA A 273 22.32 -4.29 17.44
N PRO A 274 21.99 -5.50 17.92
CA PRO A 274 20.84 -5.72 18.79
C PRO A 274 21.05 -5.09 20.17
N VAL A 275 19.95 -4.91 20.91
CA VAL A 275 19.94 -4.30 22.25
C VAL A 275 19.47 -5.33 23.29
N SER A 276 20.29 -5.58 24.32
CA SER A 276 19.88 -6.31 25.52
C SER A 276 19.01 -5.39 26.39
N LEU A 277 17.90 -5.86 26.98
CA LEU A 277 16.92 -4.97 27.65
C LEU A 277 17.03 -4.84 29.18
N HIS A 278 17.85 -5.64 29.84
CA HIS A 278 17.92 -5.66 31.31
C HIS A 278 19.36 -5.59 31.86
N PRO A 279 19.94 -4.37 31.97
CA PRO A 279 19.42 -3.08 31.49
C PRO A 279 19.56 -2.90 29.96
N PRO A 280 18.85 -1.92 29.35
CA PRO A 280 19.03 -1.55 27.96
C PRO A 280 20.48 -1.22 27.62
N ARG A 281 21.10 -2.02 26.76
CA ARG A 281 22.47 -1.83 26.28
C ARG A 281 22.62 -2.43 24.90
N GLN A 282 23.15 -1.64 23.97
CA GLN A 282 23.51 -2.12 22.64
C GLN A 282 24.71 -3.08 22.74
N VAL A 283 24.62 -4.21 22.03
CA VAL A 283 25.74 -5.13 21.88
C VAL A 283 26.78 -4.48 20.96
N GLU A 284 28.07 -4.68 21.23
CA GLU A 284 29.17 -4.05 20.47
C GLU A 284 29.99 -5.09 19.67
N PRO A 285 29.38 -5.84 18.73
CA PRO A 285 30.13 -6.81 17.93
C PRO A 285 30.90 -6.11 16.80
N MET A 286 31.88 -6.81 16.22
CA MET A 286 32.50 -6.36 14.97
C MET A 286 31.47 -6.36 13.83
N ILE A 287 31.25 -5.20 13.21
CA ILE A 287 30.36 -5.07 12.07
C ILE A 287 31.12 -5.44 10.79
N GLY A 288 30.75 -6.57 10.17
CA GLY A 288 31.26 -6.95 8.85
C GLY A 288 30.54 -6.19 7.73
N LEU A 289 31.03 -6.32 6.49
CA LEU A 289 30.36 -5.71 5.32
C LEU A 289 28.98 -6.33 5.07
N PRO A 290 28.00 -5.56 4.53
CA PRO A 290 26.74 -6.14 4.06
C PRO A 290 26.97 -7.26 3.04
N LEU A 291 26.02 -8.19 2.98
CA LEU A 291 26.03 -9.26 1.97
C LEU A 291 25.95 -8.61 0.57
N GLY A 292 26.69 -9.14 -0.40
CA GLY A 292 26.64 -8.68 -1.80
C GLY A 292 27.62 -7.54 -2.15
N ILE A 293 28.28 -6.93 -1.16
CA ILE A 293 29.27 -5.86 -1.37
C ILE A 293 30.64 -6.42 -1.81
N ALA A 294 31.14 -7.45 -1.13
CA ALA A 294 32.45 -8.04 -1.42
C ALA A 294 32.39 -9.57 -1.37
N ALA A 295 33.04 -10.20 -2.34
CA ALA A 295 32.96 -11.65 -2.54
C ALA A 295 33.62 -12.47 -1.41
N GLU A 296 34.71 -11.95 -0.83
CA GLU A 296 35.50 -12.63 0.21
C GLU A 296 35.42 -11.91 1.57
N THR A 297 34.20 -11.73 2.08
CA THR A 297 33.99 -11.20 3.44
C THR A 297 33.89 -12.34 4.45
N ARG A 298 34.48 -12.13 5.63
CA ARG A 298 34.20 -12.96 6.82
C ARG A 298 33.46 -12.10 7.84
N TRP A 299 32.46 -12.69 8.45
CA TRP A 299 31.72 -12.08 9.56
C TRP A 299 32.18 -12.79 10.82
N GLU A 300 32.77 -12.08 11.77
CA GLU A 300 33.20 -12.65 13.06
C GLU A 300 32.03 -12.73 14.03
N ALA A 301 32.09 -13.69 14.96
CA ALA A 301 31.05 -13.86 15.97
C ALA A 301 31.49 -13.19 17.26
N GLU A 302 30.61 -12.39 17.81
CA GLU A 302 30.74 -11.85 19.15
C GLU A 302 29.89 -12.67 20.11
N ARG A 303 30.36 -12.82 21.35
CA ARG A 303 29.65 -13.57 22.38
C ARG A 303 28.62 -12.69 23.08
N LEU A 304 27.40 -13.19 23.20
CA LEU A 304 26.32 -12.59 23.95
C LEU A 304 26.31 -13.15 25.37
N SER A 305 26.57 -12.29 26.36
CA SER A 305 26.36 -12.61 27.77
C SER A 305 24.87 -12.56 28.11
N LEU A 306 24.24 -13.73 28.20
CA LEU A 306 22.81 -13.87 28.48
C LEU A 306 22.58 -14.24 29.94
N HIS A 307 22.07 -13.30 30.74
CA HIS A 307 21.69 -13.55 32.14
C HIS A 307 20.33 -14.28 32.22
N PRO A 308 20.02 -15.01 33.31
CA PRO A 308 18.68 -15.58 33.50
C PRO A 308 17.58 -14.52 33.37
N GLY A 309 16.53 -14.80 32.59
CA GLY A 309 15.49 -13.81 32.30
C GLY A 309 15.87 -12.77 31.24
N TRP A 310 16.82 -13.06 30.36
CA TRP A 310 17.29 -12.13 29.33
C TRP A 310 16.21 -11.80 28.29
N SER A 311 16.34 -10.60 27.71
CA SER A 311 15.56 -10.16 26.56
C SER A 311 16.50 -9.43 25.57
N LEU A 312 16.38 -9.78 24.29
CA LEU A 312 17.22 -9.26 23.21
C LEU A 312 16.33 -8.71 22.09
N LEU A 313 16.49 -7.42 21.79
CA LEU A 313 15.78 -6.71 20.74
C LEU A 313 16.65 -6.62 19.48
N MET A 314 16.15 -7.16 18.38
CA MET A 314 16.71 -7.02 17.03
C MET A 314 15.76 -6.12 16.23
N PHE A 315 16.29 -5.20 15.41
CA PHE A 315 15.48 -4.22 14.68
C PHE A 315 16.19 -3.78 13.40
N THR A 316 15.42 -3.37 12.39
CA THR A 316 15.92 -2.71 11.17
C THR A 316 16.07 -1.20 11.40
N ASP A 317 16.88 -0.56 10.55
CA ASP A 317 17.23 0.86 10.65
C ASP A 317 16.02 1.80 10.52
N GLY A 318 14.95 1.41 9.83
CA GLY A 318 13.71 2.20 9.81
C GLY A 318 13.11 2.51 11.20
N LEU A 319 13.47 1.75 12.25
CA LEU A 319 13.11 2.10 13.64
C LEU A 319 13.89 3.30 14.19
N ILE A 320 15.14 3.49 13.75
CA ILE A 320 16.09 4.47 14.32
C ILE A 320 16.41 5.63 13.38
N GLU A 321 16.08 5.54 12.09
CA GLU A 321 16.29 6.63 11.11
C GLU A 321 15.16 7.67 11.10
N GLY A 322 14.03 7.38 11.76
CA GLY A 322 12.97 8.35 12.01
C GLY A 322 13.41 9.49 12.93
N LYS A 323 12.61 10.56 13.06
CA LYS A 323 12.96 11.70 13.90
C LYS A 323 13.12 11.31 15.38
N GLY A 324 14.19 11.79 15.98
CA GLY A 324 14.49 11.67 17.40
C GLY A 324 13.85 12.78 18.25
N PRO A 325 14.19 12.81 19.54
CA PRO A 325 13.69 13.82 20.48
C PRO A 325 14.21 15.24 20.21
N MET A 326 15.34 15.37 19.50
CA MET A 326 15.90 16.65 19.08
C MET A 326 15.42 17.02 17.66
N PRO A 327 15.10 18.29 17.37
CA PRO A 327 14.70 18.72 16.03
C PRO A 327 15.78 18.38 14.99
N ASP A 328 15.36 17.79 13.87
CA ASP A 328 16.19 17.46 12.71
C ASP A 328 17.31 16.41 12.94
N GLU A 329 17.30 15.71 14.07
CA GLU A 329 18.19 14.56 14.31
C GLU A 329 17.39 13.25 14.25
N PRO A 330 17.90 12.19 13.60
CA PRO A 330 17.33 10.86 13.72
C PRO A 330 17.38 10.34 15.16
N LEU A 331 16.55 9.36 15.48
CA LEU A 331 16.52 8.73 16.80
C LEU A 331 17.87 8.09 17.14
N TRP A 332 18.47 7.41 16.17
CA TRP A 332 19.72 6.64 16.30
C TRP A 332 19.67 5.59 17.43
N PRO A 333 20.68 4.71 17.57
CA PRO A 333 20.70 3.71 18.64
C PRO A 333 20.65 4.32 20.04
N GLU A 334 21.26 5.50 20.25
CA GLU A 334 21.29 6.18 21.54
C GLU A 334 19.89 6.59 22.00
N GLY A 335 19.11 7.22 21.11
CA GLY A 335 17.73 7.60 21.41
C GLY A 335 16.81 6.39 21.59
N LEU A 336 17.06 5.28 20.88
CA LEU A 336 16.34 4.02 21.11
C LEU A 336 16.61 3.47 22.52
N ILE A 337 17.84 3.54 23.01
CA ILE A 337 18.18 3.12 24.38
C ILE A 337 17.44 3.98 25.40
N GLU A 338 17.38 5.30 25.21
CA GLU A 338 16.63 6.20 26.08
C GLU A 338 15.12 5.86 26.10
N LEU A 339 14.54 5.58 24.93
CA LEU A 339 13.15 5.12 24.82
C LEU A 339 12.93 3.79 25.55
N LEU A 340 13.84 2.83 25.41
CA LEU A 340 13.76 1.54 26.11
C LEU A 340 13.85 1.69 27.64
N VAL A 341 14.66 2.63 28.13
CA VAL A 341 14.72 2.96 29.55
C VAL A 341 13.38 3.55 30.02
N ALA A 342 12.80 4.47 29.25
CA ALA A 342 11.51 5.07 29.55
C ALA A 342 10.35 4.05 29.52
N GLU A 343 10.43 3.05 28.65
CA GLU A 343 9.45 1.96 28.50
C GLU A 343 9.78 0.72 29.34
N SER A 344 10.65 0.85 30.36
CA SER A 344 11.07 -0.27 31.22
C SER A 344 9.95 -0.95 32.01
N ALA A 345 8.81 -0.27 32.19
CA ALA A 345 7.61 -0.83 32.81
C ALA A 345 6.69 -1.57 31.83
N THR A 346 6.93 -1.45 30.53
CA THR A 346 6.09 -2.06 29.49
C THR A 346 6.37 -3.56 29.41
N PRO A 347 5.33 -4.43 29.45
CA PRO A 347 5.50 -5.86 29.29
C PRO A 347 6.22 -6.20 27.98
N ALA A 348 7.11 -7.20 28.01
CA ALA A 348 7.87 -7.61 26.83
C ALA A 348 6.96 -8.00 25.64
N GLU A 349 5.74 -8.46 25.90
CA GLU A 349 4.78 -8.81 24.85
C GLU A 349 4.25 -7.60 24.06
N ASP A 350 4.17 -6.43 24.70
CA ASP A 350 3.65 -5.20 24.10
C ASP A 350 4.76 -4.27 23.60
N LEU A 351 6.00 -4.50 24.06
CA LEU A 351 7.14 -3.62 23.81
C LEU A 351 7.40 -3.32 22.32
N PRO A 352 7.39 -4.29 21.37
CA PRO A 352 7.61 -3.98 19.96
C PRO A 352 6.59 -2.99 19.40
N VAL A 353 5.30 -3.18 19.71
CA VAL A 353 4.23 -2.26 19.28
C VAL A 353 4.43 -0.89 19.93
N ARG A 354 4.68 -0.88 21.23
CA ARG A 354 4.83 0.37 22.00
C ARG A 354 6.00 1.22 21.52
N LEU A 355 7.14 0.60 21.21
CA LEU A 355 8.31 1.31 20.66
C LEU A 355 7.93 2.00 19.35
N VAL A 356 7.27 1.29 18.45
CA VAL A 356 6.88 1.85 17.16
C VAL A 356 5.90 3.01 17.31
N GLU A 357 4.95 2.93 18.24
CA GLU A 357 4.05 4.04 18.58
C GLU A 357 4.84 5.27 19.05
N ARG A 358 5.80 5.09 19.97
CA ARG A 358 6.65 6.19 20.48
C ARG A 358 7.48 6.83 19.38
N VAL A 359 8.08 6.04 18.49
CA VAL A 359 8.85 6.57 17.37
C VAL A 359 7.94 7.33 16.39
N GLN A 360 6.71 6.87 16.14
CA GLN A 360 5.76 7.62 15.31
C GLN A 360 5.30 8.95 15.94
N GLU A 361 5.12 8.98 17.25
CA GLU A 361 4.81 10.20 18.00
C GLU A 361 5.94 11.23 17.83
N LEU A 362 7.21 10.80 17.93
CA LEU A 362 8.37 11.65 17.67
C LEU A 362 8.46 12.10 16.20
N ASN A 363 8.12 11.20 15.26
CA ASN A 363 8.13 11.49 13.83
C ASN A 363 7.02 12.46 13.39
N GLY A 364 5.96 12.60 14.18
CA GLY A 364 4.77 13.37 13.84
C GLY A 364 3.85 12.67 12.83
N GLY A 365 3.96 11.35 12.69
CA GLY A 365 3.22 10.55 11.72
C GLY A 365 3.89 9.21 11.38
N PRO A 366 3.40 8.50 10.34
CA PRO A 366 4.00 7.25 9.87
C PRO A 366 5.49 7.39 9.54
N LEU A 367 6.25 6.34 9.82
CA LEU A 367 7.65 6.22 9.40
C LEU A 367 7.73 6.09 7.88
N SER A 368 8.81 6.60 7.28
CA SER A 368 9.03 6.62 5.83
C SER A 368 9.63 5.33 5.28
N ASP A 369 10.23 4.54 6.17
CA ASP A 369 10.93 3.30 5.85
C ASP A 369 10.28 2.09 6.54
N ASP A 370 10.59 0.91 6.04
CA ASP A 370 10.11 -0.35 6.59
C ASP A 370 10.67 -0.57 8.00
N VAL A 371 9.86 -1.20 8.86
CA VAL A 371 10.26 -1.51 10.22
C VAL A 371 9.98 -2.96 10.52
N ALA A 372 11.03 -3.72 10.79
CA ALA A 372 10.97 -5.02 11.41
C ALA A 372 11.57 -4.95 12.82
N ILE A 373 10.90 -5.60 13.77
CA ILE A 373 11.39 -5.83 15.12
C ILE A 373 11.24 -7.32 15.41
N LEU A 374 12.28 -7.92 15.97
CA LEU A 374 12.26 -9.26 16.54
C LEU A 374 12.79 -9.20 17.98
N LEU A 375 11.90 -9.43 18.94
CA LEU A 375 12.20 -9.51 20.35
C LEU A 375 12.26 -10.97 20.78
N LEU A 376 13.42 -11.39 21.26
CA LEU A 376 13.65 -12.71 21.85
C LEU A 376 13.69 -12.58 23.37
N THR A 377 13.01 -13.49 24.07
CA THR A 377 12.97 -13.51 25.54
C THR A 377 13.15 -14.93 26.04
N ALA A 378 13.90 -15.11 27.13
CA ALA A 378 13.92 -16.35 27.87
C ALA A 378 13.33 -16.13 29.26
N ALA A 379 12.45 -17.04 29.70
CA ALA A 379 11.94 -16.99 31.06
C ALA A 379 13.07 -17.21 32.07
N ALA A 380 13.01 -16.53 33.21
CA ALA A 380 13.81 -16.94 34.36
C ALA A 380 13.32 -18.33 34.82
N PRO A 381 14.23 -19.27 35.12
CA PRO A 381 13.89 -20.62 35.54
C PRO A 381 13.10 -20.69 36.85
#